data_AF-A0A1W9L5D3-F1
#
_entry.id   AF-A0A1W9L5D3-F1
#
_cell.length_a   1.000
_cell.length_b   1.000
_cell.length_c   1.000
_cell.angle_alpha   90.00
_cell.angle_beta   90.00
_cell.angle_gamma   90.00
#
_symmetry.space_group_name_H-M   'P 1'
#
loop_
_entity.id
_entity.type
_entity.pdbx_description
1 polymer ?
#
loop_
_entity_poly.entity_id
_entity_poly.type
_entity_poly.pdbx_seq_one_letter_code
_entity_poly.pdbx_strand_id
1 'polypeptide(L)'
;MKKIDRYIGQSVLSGVLLVLTTLVGLFAFFSFIEEVDDIGKHNYGLWQAIEYVLLEIPQNIYDLFPTASLLGSLIGLGLLANNNELTVLRAAGVSIGRITIAVLKMSLLLTIISMLIGETLGPICRKISCDCAIRTTTDVF
;
A
#
# COMPACT_ATOMS: atom_id res chain seq x y z
N MET A 1 29.13 -5.81 6.34
CA MET A 1 28.20 -4.70 6.64
C MET A 1 26.90 -4.71 5.83
N LYS A 2 26.82 -5.32 4.63
CA LYS A 2 25.55 -5.50 3.88
C LYS A 2 24.41 -6.18 4.66
N LYS A 3 24.72 -6.97 5.69
CA LYS A 3 23.73 -7.62 6.55
C LYS A 3 22.93 -6.62 7.40
N ILE A 4 23.58 -5.59 7.94
CA ILE A 4 22.91 -4.54 8.75
C ILE A 4 21.98 -3.72 7.84
N ASP A 5 22.49 -3.29 6.68
CA ASP A 5 21.69 -2.52 5.72
C ASP A 5 20.46 -3.32 5.24
N ARG A 6 20.63 -4.63 4.97
CA ARG A 6 19.52 -5.52 4.61
C ARG A 6 18.54 -5.73 5.75
N TYR A 7 19.02 -5.84 6.99
CA TYR A 7 18.18 -6.05 8.15
C TYR A 7 17.30 -4.82 8.44
N ILE A 8 17.90 -3.61 8.48
CA ILE A 8 17.15 -2.36 8.61
C ILE A 8 16.14 -2.23 7.48
N GLY A 9 16.56 -2.57 6.25
CA GLY A 9 15.69 -2.54 5.09
C GLY A 9 14.52 -3.50 5.16
N GLN A 10 14.74 -4.71 5.69
CA GLN A 10 13.69 -5.71 5.86
C GLN A 10 12.68 -5.28 6.93
N SER A 11 13.13 -4.67 8.03
CA SER A 11 12.24 -4.16 9.08
C SER A 11 11.39 -2.98 8.58
N VAL A 12 11.97 -2.07 7.80
CA VAL A 12 11.21 -1.00 7.13
C VAL A 12 10.22 -1.58 6.13
N LEU A 13 10.64 -2.52 5.28
CA LEU A 13 9.77 -3.17 4.30
C LEU A 13 8.57 -3.86 4.98
N SER A 14 8.79 -4.59 6.08
CA SER A 14 7.70 -5.20 6.85
C SER A 14 6.76 -4.17 7.46
N GLY A 15 7.30 -3.04 7.95
CA GLY A 15 6.49 -1.94 8.48
C GLY A 15 5.62 -1.30 7.40
N VAL A 16 6.19 -1.02 6.23
CA VAL A 16 5.45 -0.48 5.07
C VAL A 16 4.38 -1.44 4.59
N LEU A 17 4.69 -2.73 4.43
CA LEU A 17 3.70 -3.73 4.02
C LEU A 17 2.56 -3.85 5.04
N LEU A 18 2.87 -3.85 6.34
CA LEU A 18 1.85 -3.93 7.38
C LEU A 18 0.90 -2.74 7.33
N VAL A 19 1.44 -1.52 7.21
CA VAL A 19 0.60 -0.31 7.11
C VAL A 19 -0.20 -0.30 5.82
N LEU A 20 0.44 -0.64 4.69
CA LEU A 20 -0.21 -0.65 3.39
C LEU A 20 -1.39 -1.63 3.38
N THR A 21 -1.20 -2.87 3.85
CA THR A 21 -2.28 -3.86 3.97
C THR A 21 -3.40 -3.37 4.88
N THR A 22 -3.05 -2.72 6.00
CA THR A 22 -4.05 -2.18 6.93
C THR A 22 -4.87 -1.06 6.28
N LEU A 23 -4.23 -0.10 5.61
CA LEU A 23 -4.93 1.00 4.94
C LEU A 23 -5.77 0.50 3.77
N VAL A 24 -5.22 -0.36 2.92
CA VAL A 24 -5.95 -0.94 1.78
C VAL A 24 -7.15 -1.75 2.26
N GLY A 25 -7.00 -2.54 3.33
CA GLY A 25 -8.11 -3.28 3.91
C GLY A 25 -9.21 -2.37 4.47
N LEU A 26 -8.83 -1.26 5.12
CA LEU A 26 -9.78 -0.27 5.61
C LEU A 26 -10.53 0.43 4.47
N PHE A 27 -9.82 0.85 3.41
CA PHE A 27 -10.42 1.48 2.24
C PHE A 27 -11.33 0.53 1.48
N ALA A 28 -10.88 -0.71 1.24
CA ALA A 28 -11.72 -1.74 0.62
C ALA A 28 -12.99 -2.02 1.42
N PHE A 29 -12.91 -1.96 2.76
CA PHE A 29 -14.10 -2.08 3.62
C PHE A 29 -15.05 -0.89 3.46
N PHE A 30 -14.53 0.35 3.38
CA PHE A 30 -15.37 1.52 3.11
C PHE A 30 -16.03 1.46 1.74
N SER A 31 -15.28 1.14 0.68
CA SER A 31 -15.83 0.95 -0.66
C SER A 31 -16.90 -0.14 -0.68
N PHE A 32 -16.70 -1.23 0.08
CA PHE A 32 -17.71 -2.28 0.20
C PHE A 32 -18.98 -1.80 0.90
N ILE A 33 -18.88 -1.03 1.99
CA ILE A 33 -20.05 -0.46 2.67
C ILE A 33 -20.82 0.50 1.76
N GLU A 34 -20.11 1.36 1.01
CA GLU A 34 -20.72 2.27 0.05
C GLU A 34 -21.49 1.51 -1.04
N GLU A 35 -20.89 0.45 -1.59
CA GLU A 35 -21.52 -0.37 -2.62
C GLU A 35 -22.70 -1.18 -2.08
N VAL A 36 -22.65 -1.59 -0.80
CA VAL A 36 -23.73 -2.33 -0.13
C VAL A 36 -25.02 -1.51 -0.02
N ASP A 37 -24.92 -0.19 0.15
CA ASP A 37 -26.09 0.69 0.19
C ASP A 37 -26.84 0.76 -1.16
N ASP A 38 -26.18 0.43 -2.28
CA ASP A 38 -26.81 0.35 -3.60
C ASP A 38 -27.27 -1.07 -4.00
N ILE A 39 -27.00 -2.09 -3.16
CA ILE A 39 -27.48 -3.46 -3.38
C ILE A 39 -29.01 -3.49 -3.20
N GLY A 40 -29.73 -3.68 -4.30
CA GLY A 40 -31.19 -3.74 -4.33
C GLY A 40 -31.86 -2.91 -5.41
N LYS A 41 -31.09 -2.07 -6.14
CA LYS A 41 -31.57 -1.41 -7.36
C LYS A 41 -31.03 -2.14 -8.59
N HIS A 42 -31.95 -2.63 -9.44
CA HIS A 42 -31.69 -3.06 -10.82
C HIS A 42 -30.55 -4.09 -11.04
N ASN A 43 -30.72 -5.33 -10.57
CA ASN A 43 -29.81 -6.46 -10.84
C ASN A 43 -28.35 -6.31 -10.36
N TYR A 44 -28.08 -5.35 -9.46
CA TYR A 44 -26.78 -5.27 -8.79
C TYR A 44 -26.71 -6.28 -7.65
N GLY A 45 -25.95 -7.35 -7.84
CA GLY A 45 -25.74 -8.41 -6.86
C GLY A 45 -24.47 -8.20 -6.03
N LEU A 46 -24.40 -8.91 -4.90
CA LEU A 46 -23.21 -8.96 -4.03
C LEU A 46 -21.91 -9.32 -4.79
N TRP A 47 -22.04 -10.09 -5.88
CA TRP A 47 -20.89 -10.51 -6.68
C TRP A 47 -20.28 -9.35 -7.48
N GLN A 48 -21.11 -8.48 -8.08
CA GLN A 48 -20.66 -7.29 -8.80
C GLN A 48 -19.98 -6.29 -7.85
N ALA A 49 -20.53 -6.13 -6.64
CA ALA A 49 -19.93 -5.27 -5.62
C ALA A 49 -18.52 -5.75 -5.20
N ILE A 50 -18.35 -7.06 -4.99
CA ILE A 50 -17.04 -7.62 -4.63
C ILE A 50 -16.03 -7.45 -5.78
N GLU A 51 -16.46 -7.68 -7.02
CA GLU A 51 -15.61 -7.47 -8.20
C GLU A 51 -15.18 -6.01 -8.30
N TYR A 52 -16.10 -5.05 -8.13
CA TYR A 52 -15.78 -3.63 -8.13
C TYR A 52 -14.73 -3.26 -7.07
N VAL A 53 -14.94 -3.67 -5.81
CA VAL A 53 -14.00 -3.41 -4.72
C VAL A 53 -12.62 -4.03 -5.00
N LEU A 54 -12.56 -5.23 -5.57
CA LEU A 54 -11.31 -5.88 -5.96
C LEU A 54 -10.56 -5.11 -7.05
N LEU A 55 -11.28 -4.52 -8.01
CA LEU A 55 -10.69 -3.67 -9.05
C LEU A 55 -10.20 -2.32 -8.54
N GLU A 56 -10.72 -1.86 -7.40
CA GLU A 56 -10.30 -0.61 -6.76
C GLU A 56 -8.99 -0.78 -5.95
N ILE A 57 -8.73 -1.97 -5.41
CA ILE A 57 -7.53 -2.27 -4.59
C ILE A 57 -6.21 -1.79 -5.23
N PRO A 58 -5.91 -2.05 -6.52
CA PRO A 58 -4.66 -1.62 -7.14
C PRO A 58 -4.50 -0.10 -7.19
N GLN A 59 -5.61 0.62 -7.36
CA GLN A 59 -5.62 2.08 -7.35
C GLN A 59 -5.40 2.61 -5.92
N ASN A 60 -6.11 2.03 -4.94
CA ASN A 60 -5.93 2.37 -3.53
C ASN A 60 -4.51 2.11 -3.05
N ILE A 61 -3.85 1.03 -3.48
CA ILE A 61 -2.44 0.79 -3.20
C ILE A 61 -1.57 1.94 -3.71
N TYR A 62 -1.79 2.43 -4.93
CA TYR A 62 -1.00 3.50 -5.52
C TYR A 62 -1.19 4.83 -4.79
N ASP A 63 -2.44 5.19 -4.48
CA ASP A 63 -2.77 6.45 -3.81
C ASP A 63 -2.29 6.46 -2.35
N LEU A 64 -2.35 5.30 -1.67
CA LEU A 64 -1.96 5.17 -0.26
C LEU A 64 -0.47 4.89 -0.08
N PHE A 65 0.27 4.55 -1.14
CA PHE A 65 1.67 4.15 -1.06
C PHE A 65 2.59 5.18 -0.36
N PRO A 66 2.53 6.50 -0.68
CA PRO A 66 3.40 7.48 -0.04
C PRO A 66 3.14 7.59 1.46
N THR A 67 1.86 7.56 1.86
CA THR A 67 1.42 7.60 3.26
C THR A 67 1.84 6.34 4.01
N ALA A 68 1.65 5.16 3.39
CA ALA A 68 2.08 3.89 3.95
C ALA A 68 3.60 3.79 4.08
N SER A 69 4.36 4.34 3.14
CA SER A 69 5.83 4.39 3.18
C SER A 69 6.34 5.24 4.35
N LEU A 70 5.72 6.40 4.59
CA LEU A 70 6.05 7.27 5.72
C LEU A 70 5.74 6.59 7.06
N LEU A 71 4.51 6.14 7.26
CA LEU A 71 4.08 5.52 8.51
C LEU A 71 4.80 4.18 8.75
N GLY A 72 4.97 3.38 7.70
CA GLY A 72 5.63 2.09 7.77
C GLY A 72 7.13 2.18 8.06
N SER A 73 7.82 3.18 7.51
CA SER A 73 9.22 3.44 7.86
C SER A 73 9.37 3.94 9.31
N LEU A 74 8.44 4.76 9.78
CA LEU A 74 8.37 5.17 11.19
C LEU A 74 8.19 3.97 12.12
N ILE A 75 7.25 3.07 11.80
CA ILE A 75 7.01 1.85 12.59
C ILE A 75 8.22 0.91 12.52
N GLY A 76 8.74 0.64 11.33
CA GLY A 76 9.88 -0.27 11.14
C GLY A 76 11.13 0.19 11.87
N LEU A 77 11.47 1.48 11.81
CA LEU A 77 12.56 2.07 12.59
C LEU A 77 12.24 2.14 14.09
N GLY A 78 10.98 2.43 14.43
CA GLY A 78 10.49 2.46 15.81
C GLY A 78 10.64 1.12 16.52
N LEU A 79 10.40 0.01 15.82
CA LEU A 79 10.60 -1.34 16.36
C LEU A 79 12.09 -1.62 16.64
N LEU A 80 13.00 -1.20 15.75
CA LEU A 80 14.45 -1.30 15.98
C LEU A 80 14.91 -0.42 17.15
N ALA A 81 14.31 0.75 17.31
CA ALA A 81 14.60 1.65 18.42
C ALA A 81 14.08 1.08 19.75
N ASN A 82 12.87 0.50 19.77
CA ASN A 82 12.24 -0.08 20.96
C ASN A 82 13.06 -1.27 21.49
N ASN A 83 13.57 -2.11 20.60
CA ASN A 83 14.47 -3.23 20.96
C ASN A 83 15.92 -2.79 21.25
N ASN A 84 16.20 -1.48 21.35
CA ASN A 84 17.54 -0.91 21.53
C ASN A 84 18.58 -1.27 20.44
N GLU A 85 18.17 -1.87 19.32
CA GLU A 85 19.07 -2.29 18.24
C GLU A 85 19.73 -1.09 17.56
N LEU A 86 18.96 0.00 17.39
CA LEU A 86 19.48 1.26 16.84
C LEU A 86 20.57 1.87 17.74
N THR A 87 20.41 1.74 19.06
CA THR A 87 21.38 2.21 20.06
C THR A 87 22.65 1.37 20.03
N VAL A 88 22.52 0.05 19.93
CA VAL A 88 23.66 -0.88 19.81
C VAL A 88 24.46 -0.63 18.53
N LEU A 89 23.78 -0.40 17.40
CA LEU A 89 24.44 -0.06 16.13
C LEU A 89 25.27 1.23 16.25
N ARG A 90 24.75 2.23 16.95
CA ARG A 90 25.48 3.48 17.22
C ARG A 90 26.67 3.26 18.15
N ALA A 91 26.52 2.46 19.20
CA ALA A 91 27.62 2.11 20.10
C ALA A 91 28.74 1.33 19.38
N ALA A 92 28.38 0.54 18.35
CA ALA A 92 29.32 -0.15 17.47
C ALA A 92 29.97 0.75 16.40
N GLY A 93 29.73 2.07 16.43
CA GLY A 93 30.33 3.04 15.53
C GLY A 93 29.60 3.24 14.19
N VAL A 94 28.36 2.75 14.03
CA VAL A 94 27.56 3.02 12.83
C VAL A 94 26.98 4.43 12.90
N SER A 95 27.27 5.24 11.88
CA SER A 95 26.73 6.60 11.77
C SER A 95 25.25 6.62 11.43
N ILE A 96 24.52 7.63 11.94
CA ILE A 96 23.09 7.82 11.68
C ILE A 96 22.83 7.99 10.18
N GLY A 97 23.70 8.74 9.47
CA GLY A 97 23.57 8.94 8.03
C GLY A 97 23.61 7.64 7.23
N ARG A 98 24.33 6.61 7.70
CA ARG A 98 24.34 5.30 7.05
C ARG A 98 23.01 4.57 7.21
N ILE A 99 22.39 4.66 8.38
CA ILE A 99 21.03 4.13 8.63
C ILE A 99 20.05 4.84 7.71
N THR A 100 20.10 6.17 7.62
CA THR A 100 19.26 6.95 6.72
C THR A 100 19.41 6.52 5.27
N ILE A 101 20.64 6.35 4.77
CA ILE A 101 20.89 5.89 3.39
C ILE A 101 20.33 4.47 3.15
N ALA A 102 20.44 3.57 4.13
CA ALA A 102 19.89 2.22 4.00
C ALA A 102 18.36 2.23 3.86
N VAL A 103 17.67 3.06 4.67
CA VAL A 103 16.22 3.27 4.59
C VAL A 103 15.86 3.90 3.25
N LEU A 104 16.55 4.97 2.85
CA LEU A 104 16.28 5.71 1.63
C LEU A 104 16.44 4.84 0.38
N LYS A 105 17.45 3.96 0.36
CA LYS A 105 17.64 2.98 -0.72
C LYS A 105 16.47 1.99 -0.82
N MET A 106 15.92 1.55 0.32
CA MET A 106 14.78 0.63 0.34
C MET A 106 13.48 1.31 -0.04
N SER A 107 13.23 2.51 0.48
CA SER A 107 12.08 3.33 0.10
C SER A 107 12.10 3.68 -1.39
N LEU A 108 13.27 4.02 -1.95
CA LEU A 108 13.41 4.28 -3.38
C LEU A 108 13.07 3.04 -4.23
N LEU A 109 13.57 1.87 -3.83
CA LEU A 109 13.28 0.60 -4.50
C LEU A 109 11.78 0.27 -4.45
N LEU A 110 11.15 0.49 -3.30
CA LEU A 110 9.72 0.37 -3.09
C LEU A 110 8.92 1.32 -3.99
N THR A 111 9.31 2.60 -4.07
CA THR A 111 8.67 3.59 -4.95
C THR A 111 8.76 3.19 -6.41
N ILE A 112 9.90 2.68 -6.89
CA ILE A 112 10.04 2.22 -8.27
C ILE A 112 9.09 1.04 -8.54
N ILE A 113 8.99 0.08 -7.61
CA ILE A 113 8.07 -1.05 -7.73
C ILE A 113 6.62 -0.55 -7.77
N SER A 114 6.24 0.38 -6.88
CA SER A 114 4.90 0.96 -6.85
C SER A 114 4.57 1.77 -8.10
N MET A 115 5.54 2.50 -8.66
CA MET A 115 5.36 3.21 -9.93
C MET A 115 5.14 2.26 -11.09
N LEU A 116 5.91 1.16 -11.17
CA LEU A 116 5.72 0.15 -12.22
C LEU A 116 4.31 -0.47 -12.15
N ILE A 117 3.85 -0.77 -10.93
CA ILE A 117 2.49 -1.25 -10.65
C ILE A 117 1.47 -0.19 -11.07
N GLY A 118 1.64 1.07 -10.68
CA GLY A 118 0.71 2.15 -11.03
C GLY A 118 0.65 2.48 -12.53
N GLU A 119 1.77 2.42 -13.22
CA GLU A 119 1.85 2.73 -14.66
C GLU A 119 1.26 1.60 -15.51
N THR A 120 1.34 0.35 -15.07
CA THR A 120 0.77 -0.80 -15.80
C THR A 120 -0.65 -1.14 -15.34
N LEU A 121 -0.89 -1.28 -14.04
CA LEU A 121 -2.17 -1.70 -13.47
C LEU A 121 -3.13 -0.53 -13.28
N GLY A 122 -2.63 0.68 -13.02
CA GLY A 122 -3.47 1.88 -12.87
C GLY A 122 -4.35 2.18 -14.09
N PRO A 123 -3.81 2.28 -15.33
CA PRO A 123 -4.64 2.56 -16.50
C PRO A 123 -5.54 1.38 -16.89
N ILE A 124 -5.15 0.15 -16.56
CA ILE A 124 -5.96 -1.05 -16.84
C ILE A 124 -7.16 -1.13 -15.90
N CYS A 125 -6.94 -1.00 -14.58
CA CYS A 125 -8.03 -1.01 -13.59
C CYS A 125 -8.98 0.16 -13.79
N ARG A 126 -8.46 1.38 -14.02
CA ARG A 126 -9.32 2.56 -14.26
C ARG A 126 -10.21 2.40 -15.48
N LYS A 127 -9.73 1.75 -16.55
CA LYS A 127 -10.54 1.46 -17.74
C LYS A 127 -11.62 0.43 -17.45
N ILE A 128 -11.32 -0.63 -16.71
CA ILE A 128 -12.29 -1.70 -16.44
C ILE A 128 -13.35 -1.24 -15.42
N SER A 129 -12.96 -0.49 -14.37
CA SER A 129 -13.93 0.10 -13.43
C SER A 129 -14.87 1.09 -14.13
N CYS A 130 -14.35 1.89 -15.06
CA CYS A 130 -15.16 2.82 -15.84
C CYS A 130 -16.07 2.09 -16.84
N ASP A 131 -15.61 1.02 -17.49
CA ASP A 131 -16.43 0.20 -18.39
C ASP A 131 -17.55 -0.53 -17.63
N CYS A 132 -17.26 -1.03 -16.43
CA CYS A 132 -18.26 -1.64 -15.55
C CYS A 132 -19.32 -0.61 -15.14
N ALA A 133 -18.91 0.59 -14.69
CA ALA A 133 -19.82 1.68 -14.33
C ALA A 133 -20.66 2.20 -15.52
N ILE A 134 -20.08 2.25 -16.73
CA ILE A 134 -20.79 2.65 -17.95
C ILE A 134 -21.82 1.58 -18.35
N ARG A 135 -21.50 0.29 -18.25
CA ARG A 135 -22.46 -0.79 -18.50
C ARG A 135 -23.68 -0.69 -17.58
N THR A 136 -23.45 -0.47 -16.29
CA THR A 136 -24.53 -0.32 -15.31
C THR A 136 -25.38 0.93 -15.55
N THR A 137 -24.86 1.97 -16.21
CA THR A 137 -25.64 3.17 -16.58
C THR A 137 -26.29 3.10 -17.96
N THR A 138 -25.79 2.28 -18.88
CA THR A 138 -26.45 2.02 -20.17
C THR A 138 -27.61 1.02 -20.07
N ASP A 139 -27.61 0.13 -19.07
CA ASP A 139 -28.79 -0.70 -18.75
C ASP A 139 -29.92 0.10 -18.05
N VAL A 140 -29.69 1.39 -17.79
CA VAL A 140 -30.62 2.34 -17.13
C VAL A 140 -31.37 3.21 -18.15
N PHE A 141 -31.10 3.07 -19.45
CA PHE A 141 -31.83 3.76 -20.54
C PHE A 141 -32.54 2.79 -21.49
#